data_AF-A0A0G0X356-F1
#
_entry.id   AF-A0A0G0X356-F1
#
_cell.length_a   1.000
_cell.length_b   1.000
_cell.length_c   1.000
_cell.angle_alpha   90.00
_cell.angle_beta   90.00
_cell.angle_gamma   90.00
#
_symmetry.space_group_name_H-M   'P 1'
#
loop_
_entity.id
_entity.type
_entity.pdbx_description
1 polymer ?
#
loop_
_entity_poly.entity_id
_entity_poly.type
_entity_poly.pdbx_seq_one_letter_code
_entity_poly.pdbx_strand_id
1 'polypeptide(L)' 'MKKKAKQQIMQKKAKELETLIEKKREEVARMQLKTSEEKNKNIVRNLKHEIALMLTVLREQQILEEAAGGGTHE' A
#
# COMPACT_ATOMS: atom_id res chain seq x y z
N MET A 1 1.43 -1.93 -12.45
CA MET A 1 0.02 -1.66 -12.10
C MET A 1 -0.63 -0.77 -13.18
N LYS A 2 -1.93 -0.97 -13.49
CA LYS A 2 -2.65 -0.10 -14.44
C LYS A 2 -2.96 1.27 -13.83
N LYS A 3 -2.92 2.35 -14.62
CA LYS A 3 -3.14 3.76 -14.18
C LYS A 3 -4.42 3.96 -13.36
N LYS A 4 -5.52 3.31 -13.75
CA LYS A 4 -6.82 3.36 -13.04
C LYS A 4 -6.72 2.83 -11.60
N ALA A 5 -5.96 1.75 -11.38
CA ALA A 5 -5.82 1.15 -10.06
C ALA A 5 -4.98 2.04 -9.12
N LYS A 6 -3.97 2.75 -9.66
CA LYS A 6 -3.21 3.76 -8.90
C LYS A 6 -4.12 4.90 -8.43
N GLN A 7 -4.98 5.43 -9.30
CA GLN A 7 -5.95 6.47 -8.92
C GLN A 7 -6.92 6.01 -7.84
N GLN A 8 -7.40 4.77 -7.91
CA GLN A 8 -8.27 4.21 -6.89
C GLN A 8 -7.58 4.12 -5.52
N ILE A 9 -6.29 3.79 -5.47
CA ILE A 9 -5.52 3.78 -4.22
C ILE A 9 -5.43 5.18 -3.62
N MET A 10 -5.15 6.20 -4.44
CA MET A 10 -5.03 7.58 -3.97
C MET A 10 -6.32 8.15 -3.37
N GLN A 11 -7.48 7.61 -3.75
CA GLN A 11 -8.80 8.06 -3.28
C GLN A 11 -9.28 7.33 -2.02
N LYS A 12 -8.57 6.30 -1.56
CA LYS A 12 -8.95 5.52 -0.37
C LYS A 12 -8.61 6.27 0.91
N LYS A 13 -9.43 6.00 1.94
CA LYS A 13 -9.18 6.49 3.30
C LYS A 13 -8.00 5.76 3.94
N ALA A 14 -7.28 6.42 4.85
CA ALA A 14 -6.16 5.85 5.58
C ALA A 14 -6.45 4.45 6.18
N LYS A 15 -7.54 4.30 6.94
CA LYS A 15 -7.96 3.01 7.53
C LYS A 15 -8.23 1.91 6.49
N GLU A 16 -8.73 2.26 5.32
CA GLU A 16 -8.94 1.29 4.25
C GLU A 16 -7.61 0.86 3.63
N LEU A 17 -6.67 1.79 3.48
CA LEU A 17 -5.32 1.50 2.99
C LEU A 17 -4.58 0.56 3.95
N GLU A 18 -4.66 0.80 5.26
CA GLU A 18 -4.07 -0.07 6.29
C GLU A 18 -4.57 -1.51 6.17
N THR A 19 -5.90 -1.70 6.17
CA THR A 19 -6.52 -3.03 6.01
C THR A 19 -6.09 -3.71 4.71
N LEU A 20 -5.97 -2.96 3.60
CA LEU A 20 -5.55 -3.51 2.32
C LEU A 20 -4.07 -3.89 2.29
N ILE A 21 -3.22 -3.08 2.94
CA ILE A 21 -1.78 -3.36 3.09
C ILE A 21 -1.60 -4.68 3.86
N GLU A 22 -2.30 -4.88 4.97
CA GLU A 22 -2.22 -6.11 5.76
C GLU A 22 -2.63 -7.33 4.92
N LYS A 23 -3.79 -7.29 4.27
CA LYS A 23 -4.26 -8.38 3.40
C LYS A 23 -3.24 -8.74 2.31
N LYS A 24 -2.62 -7.73 1.67
CA LYS A 24 -1.61 -7.95 0.64
C LYS A 24 -0.30 -8.49 1.21
N ARG A 25 0.10 -8.07 2.41
CA ARG A 25 1.28 -8.63 3.10
C ARG A 25 1.09 -10.11 3.41
N GLU A 26 -0.08 -10.51 3.87
CA GLU A 26 -0.38 -11.92 4.08
C GLU A 26 -0.35 -12.72 2.77
N GLU A 27 -0.87 -12.14 1.68
CA GLU A 27 -0.83 -12.78 0.36
C GLU A 27 0.61 -12.99 -0.12
N VAL A 28 1.47 -11.98 0.05
CA VAL A 28 2.91 -12.09 -0.22
C VAL A 28 3.52 -13.21 0.61
N ALA A 29 3.26 -13.26 1.92
CA ALA A 29 3.80 -14.30 2.80
C ALA A 29 3.35 -15.71 2.36
N ARG A 30 2.05 -15.89 2.08
CA ARG A 30 1.49 -17.17 1.59
C ARG A 30 2.11 -17.60 0.26
N MET A 31 2.38 -16.67 -0.65
CA MET A 31 2.98 -16.97 -1.95
C MET A 31 4.48 -17.28 -1.84
N GLN A 32 5.21 -16.58 -0.98
CA GLN A 32 6.64 -16.83 -0.76
C GLN A 32 6.91 -18.24 -0.24
N LEU A 33 6.05 -18.77 0.64
CA LEU A 33 6.15 -20.15 1.13
C LEU A 33 5.99 -21.23 0.05
N LYS A 34 5.41 -20.88 -1.11
CA LYS A 34 5.08 -21.81 -2.21
C LYS A 34 6.01 -21.69 -3.42
N THR A 35 7.08 -20.89 -3.35
CA THR A 35 7.78 -20.44 -4.57
C THR A 35 9.01 -21.27 -4.98
N SER A 36 8.83 -22.14 -5.98
CA SER A 36 9.89 -22.59 -6.92
C SER A 36 9.70 -22.05 -8.36
N GLU A 37 8.53 -21.51 -8.70
CA GLU A 37 8.19 -21.07 -10.07
C GLU A 37 8.38 -19.57 -10.34
N GLU A 38 8.96 -19.24 -11.50
CA GLU A 38 9.18 -17.88 -12.04
C GLU A 38 7.91 -17.00 -12.04
N LYS A 39 6.75 -17.60 -12.36
CA LYS A 39 5.45 -16.92 -12.41
C LYS A 39 5.03 -16.39 -11.05
N ASN A 40 5.28 -17.16 -9.99
CA ASN A 40 4.97 -16.76 -8.62
C ASN A 40 5.88 -15.61 -8.14
N LYS A 41 7.15 -15.59 -8.57
CA LYS A 41 8.07 -14.46 -8.29
C LYS A 41 7.56 -13.15 -8.88
N ASN A 42 7.04 -13.18 -10.11
CA ASN A 42 6.47 -12.00 -10.77
C ASN A 42 5.23 -11.46 -10.04
N ILE A 43 4.34 -12.35 -9.57
CA ILE A 43 3.16 -11.96 -8.81
C ILE A 43 3.57 -11.33 -7.47
N VAL A 44 4.48 -11.97 -6.73
CA VAL A 44 5.00 -11.44 -5.46
C VAL A 44 5.64 -10.06 -5.64
N ARG A 45 6.44 -9.86 -6.71
CA ARG A 45 7.03 -8.56 -7.04
C ARG A 45 5.96 -7.50 -7.27
N ASN A 46 4.91 -7.82 -8.02
CA ASN A 46 3.81 -6.90 -8.28
C ASN A 46 3.05 -6.53 -7.00
N LEU A 47 2.77 -7.51 -6.14
CA LEU A 47 2.13 -7.27 -4.85
C LEU A 47 2.98 -6.35 -3.96
N LYS A 48 4.30 -6.56 -3.91
CA LYS A 48 5.22 -5.68 -3.17
C LYS A 48 5.20 -4.24 -3.69
N HIS A 49 5.18 -4.04 -5.00
CA HIS A 49 5.04 -2.70 -5.57
C HIS A 49 3.71 -2.03 -5.22
N GLU A 50 2.60 -2.79 -5.22
CA GLU A 50 1.31 -2.24 -4.81
C GLU A 50 1.28 -1.86 -3.33
N ILE A 51 1.87 -2.68 -2.45
CA ILE A 51 2.02 -2.37 -1.02
C ILE A 51 2.85 -1.08 -0.84
N ALA A 52 3.97 -0.94 -1.56
CA ALA A 52 4.82 0.24 -1.47
C ALA A 52 4.07 1.53 -1.87
N LEU A 53 3.27 1.46 -2.94
CA LEU A 53 2.43 2.57 -3.36
C LEU A 53 1.38 2.93 -2.29
N MET A 54 0.70 1.94 -1.71
CA MET A 54 -0.29 2.18 -0.65
C MET A 54 0.34 2.83 0.59
N LEU A 55 1.53 2.36 0.99
CA LEU A 55 2.28 2.96 2.11
C LEU A 55 2.70 4.41 1.81
N THR A 56 3.10 4.70 0.58
CA THR A 56 3.46 6.06 0.16
C THR A 56 2.27 6.99 0.29
N VAL A 57 1.12 6.60 -0.28
CA VAL A 57 -0.12 7.40 -0.21
C VAL A 57 -0.57 7.58 1.25
N LEU A 58 -0.49 6.54 2.07
CA LEU A 58 -0.84 6.63 3.49
C LEU A 58 0.04 7.67 4.21
N ARG A 59 1.35 7.67 3.96
CA ARG A 59 2.25 8.65 4.58
C ARG A 59 2.02 10.06 4.05
N GLU A 60 1.75 10.24 2.76
CA GLU A 60 1.37 11.53 2.17
C GLU A 60 0.11 12.10 2.84
N GLN A 61 -0.91 11.26 3.07
CA GLN A 61 -2.12 11.66 3.80
C GLN A 61 -1.82 12.09 5.24
N GLN A 62 -1.00 11.31 5.96
CA GLN A 62 -0.58 11.66 7.33
C GLN A 62 0.18 12.99 7.40
N ILE A 63 1.11 13.24 6.47
CA ILE A 63 1.86 14.50 6.42
C ILE A 63 0.91 15.69 6.20
N LEU A 64 -0.11 15.54 5.35
CA LEU A 64 -1.11 16.58 5.13
C LEU A 64 -1.98 16.81 6.38
N GLU A 65 -2.34 15.75 7.10
CA GLU A 65 -3.05 15.85 8.38
C GLU A 65 -2.20 16.52 9.47
N GLU A 66 -0.92 16.14 9.58
CA GLU A 66 0.07 16.77 10.49
C GLU A 66 0.23 18.26 10.18
N ALA A 67 0.35 18.62 8.89
CA ALA A 67 0.46 20.02 8.45
C ALA A 67 -0.83 20.83 8.68
N ALA A 68 -2.01 20.20 8.58
CA ALA A 68 -3.29 20.85 8.85
C ALA A 68 -3.58 20.98 10.35
N GLY A 69 -3.05 20.08 11.19
CA GLY A 69 -3.24 20.07 12.64
C GLY A 69 -2.21 20.86 13.45
N GLY A 70 -1.08 21.28 12.84
CA GLY A 70 0.04 21.96 13.50
C GLY A 70 -0.16 23.45 13.85
N GLY A 71 -1.39 23.98 13.81
CA GLY A 71 -1.68 25.40 14.02
C GLY A 71 -2.01 25.82 15.46
N THR A 72 -1.97 24.91 16.44
CA THR A 72 -2.30 25.23 17.84
C THR A 72 -1.29 24.61 18.79
N HIS A 73 -0.07 25.15 18.83
CA HIS A 73 0.80 25.11 20.01
C HIS A 73 1.97 26.08 19.78
N GLU A 74 1.69 27.39 19.91
CA GLU A 74 2.64 28.42 20.33
C GLU A 74 1.94 29.36 21.32
#